data_AF-A0A7J6DM55-F1
#
_entry.id   AF-A0A7J6DM55-F1
#
_cell.length_a   1.000
_cell.length_b   1.000
_cell.length_c   1.000
_cell.angle_alpha   90.00
_cell.angle_beta   90.00
_cell.angle_gamma   90.00
#
_symmetry.space_group_name_H-M   'P 1'
#
loop_
_entity.id
_entity.type
_entity.pdbx_description
1 polymer ?
#
loop_
_entity_poly.entity_id
_entity_poly.type
_entity_poly.pdbx_seq_one_letter_code
_entity_poly.pdbx_strand_id
1 'polypeptide(L)'
;MNEMNLNQAVRGNKFSGKGCYNLFVEGIKVDFARAIWDKLVVPNHRFIFWQIANSQLLTQDYLQRIMAIPSHLCPVTVAINTWLGDFHWPRSTAELLYNCCNMDTGLVFRIWNAVLAATLYFLWKNRNTCIYELCCATPSSLSLEIRKIVQLRILSKGPFKDCKRNKYVINVIKNW
;
A
#
# COMPACT_ATOMS: atom_id res chain seq x y z
N MET A 1 -31.79 -3.06 -17.59
CA MET A 1 -30.49 -2.50 -18.04
C MET A 1 -30.80 -1.49 -19.14
N ASN A 2 -30.47 -0.22 -18.97
CA ASN A 2 -30.88 0.85 -19.90
C ASN A 2 -29.92 0.89 -21.11
N GLU A 3 -30.42 0.69 -22.34
CA GLU A 3 -29.62 0.72 -23.59
C GLU A 3 -28.85 2.03 -23.76
N MET A 4 -29.41 3.14 -23.25
CA MET A 4 -28.78 4.46 -23.29
C MET A 4 -27.46 4.50 -22.52
N ASN A 5 -27.36 3.79 -21.39
CA ASN A 5 -26.14 3.70 -20.58
C ASN A 5 -25.10 2.77 -21.21
N LEU A 6 -25.53 1.71 -21.92
CA LEU A 6 -24.62 0.83 -22.68
C LEU A 6 -23.97 1.58 -23.85
N ASN A 7 -24.74 2.43 -24.55
CA ASN A 7 -24.25 3.24 -25.66
C ASN A 7 -23.23 4.31 -25.19
N GLN A 8 -23.42 4.89 -24.00
CA GLN A 8 -22.45 5.81 -23.39
C GLN A 8 -21.13 5.11 -22.98
N ALA A 9 -21.14 3.80 -22.77
CA ALA A 9 -19.94 3.02 -22.47
C ALA A 9 -19.07 2.72 -23.71
N VAL A 10 -19.56 3.03 -24.93
CA VAL A 10 -18.81 2.83 -26.17
C VAL A 10 -17.94 4.06 -26.48
N ARG A 11 -16.64 3.84 -26.73
CA ARG A 11 -15.73 4.88 -27.24
C ARG A 11 -15.01 4.38 -28.48
N GLY A 12 -15.14 5.09 -29.60
CA GLY A 12 -14.45 4.76 -30.86
C GLY A 12 -14.70 3.31 -31.31
N ASN A 13 -15.97 2.90 -31.37
CA ASN A 13 -16.43 1.55 -31.74
C ASN A 13 -16.01 0.39 -30.81
N LYS A 14 -15.50 0.68 -29.61
CA LYS A 14 -15.18 -0.34 -28.60
C LYS A 14 -15.98 -0.13 -27.33
N PHE A 15 -16.62 -1.21 -26.88
CA PHE A 15 -17.27 -1.24 -25.57
C PHE A 15 -16.22 -1.13 -24.46
N SER A 16 -16.41 -0.19 -23.53
CA SER A 16 -15.56 -0.03 -22.36
C SER A 16 -16.23 -0.66 -21.13
N GLY A 17 -15.74 -1.82 -20.70
CA GLY A 17 -16.20 -2.41 -19.42
C GLY A 17 -16.03 -1.45 -18.24
N LYS A 18 -14.95 -0.64 -18.25
CA LYS A 18 -14.73 0.44 -17.27
C LYS A 18 -15.77 1.56 -17.38
N GLY A 19 -16.11 1.97 -18.60
CA GLY A 19 -17.15 2.98 -18.85
C GLY A 19 -18.50 2.52 -18.32
N CYS A 20 -18.88 1.29 -18.67
CA CYS A 20 -20.10 0.64 -18.19
C CYS A 20 -20.12 0.57 -16.66
N TYR A 21 -19.06 0.05 -16.03
CA TYR A 21 -18.96 -0.04 -14.56
C TYR A 21 -19.16 1.32 -13.88
N ASN A 22 -18.53 2.39 -14.39
CA ASN A 22 -18.68 3.74 -13.82
C ASN A 22 -20.07 4.34 -13.99
N LEU A 23 -20.85 3.89 -14.98
CA LEU A 23 -22.22 4.35 -15.21
C LEU A 23 -23.24 3.62 -14.31
N PHE A 24 -22.95 2.37 -13.94
CA PHE A 24 -23.85 1.55 -13.11
C PHE A 24 -23.50 1.57 -11.63
N VAL A 25 -22.26 1.89 -11.26
CA VAL A 25 -21.83 1.96 -9.87
C VAL A 25 -21.85 3.41 -9.42
N GLU A 26 -22.90 3.79 -8.69
CA GLU A 26 -23.03 5.06 -7.95
C GLU A 26 -22.11 5.10 -6.71
N GLY A 27 -20.88 4.60 -6.85
CA GLY A 27 -19.92 4.51 -5.76
C GLY A 27 -19.24 5.85 -5.52
N ILE A 28 -19.20 6.29 -4.26
CA ILE A 28 -18.33 7.38 -3.83
C ILE A 28 -16.89 7.00 -4.16
N LYS A 29 -16.26 7.77 -5.05
CA LYS A 29 -14.83 7.63 -5.30
C LYS A 29 -14.10 8.15 -4.07
N VAL A 30 -13.45 7.24 -3.34
CA VAL A 30 -12.59 7.61 -2.22
C VAL A 30 -11.18 7.94 -2.72
N ASP A 31 -10.65 9.10 -2.34
CA ASP A 31 -9.40 9.64 -2.90
C ASP A 31 -8.17 8.76 -2.61
N PHE A 32 -8.17 8.10 -1.46
CA PHE A 32 -7.10 7.17 -1.06
C PHE A 32 -7.09 5.85 -1.86
N ALA A 33 -8.14 5.54 -2.63
CA ALA A 33 -8.22 4.30 -3.41
C ALA A 33 -7.02 4.13 -4.36
N ARG A 34 -6.54 5.23 -4.93
CA ARG A 34 -5.39 5.23 -5.85
C ARG A 34 -4.11 4.73 -5.17
N ALA A 35 -3.87 5.14 -3.94
CA ALA A 35 -2.71 4.72 -3.15
C ALA A 35 -2.84 3.23 -2.79
N ILE A 36 -4.00 2.82 -2.25
CA ILE A 36 -4.23 1.43 -1.83
C ILE A 36 -4.12 0.46 -3.01
N TRP A 37 -4.70 0.82 -4.16
CA TRP A 37 -4.76 -0.06 -5.33
C TRP A 37 -3.55 0.08 -6.28
N ASP A 38 -2.48 0.77 -5.87
CA ASP A 38 -1.29 0.96 -6.70
C ASP A 38 -0.65 -0.37 -7.12
N LYS A 39 -0.23 -0.45 -8.38
CA LYS A 39 0.38 -1.65 -8.97
C LYS A 39 1.63 -2.17 -8.22
N LEU A 40 2.36 -1.29 -7.53
CA LEU A 40 3.54 -1.63 -6.73
C LEU A 40 3.21 -2.24 -5.37
N VAL A 41 2.00 -2.07 -4.86
CA VAL A 41 1.56 -2.75 -3.63
C VAL A 41 1.27 -4.22 -3.97
N VAL A 42 1.63 -5.16 -3.09
CA VAL A 42 1.33 -6.60 -3.26
C VAL A 42 -0.19 -6.83 -3.07
N PRO A 43 -0.87 -7.66 -3.90
CA PRO A 43 -2.34 -7.80 -3.84
C PRO A 43 -2.92 -8.05 -2.44
N ASN A 44 -2.36 -9.00 -1.68
CA ASN A 44 -2.81 -9.29 -0.32
C ASN A 44 -2.65 -8.09 0.62
N HIS A 45 -1.59 -7.30 0.44
CA HIS A 45 -1.34 -6.11 1.27
C HIS A 45 -2.36 -5.01 0.97
N ARG A 46 -2.77 -4.85 -0.29
CA ARG A 46 -3.81 -3.88 -0.69
C ARG A 46 -5.14 -4.17 0.00
N PHE A 47 -5.48 -5.46 0.10
CA PHE A 47 -6.73 -5.87 0.74
C PHE A 47 -6.73 -5.50 2.22
N ILE A 48 -5.68 -5.85 2.96
CA ILE A 48 -5.57 -5.46 4.38
C ILE A 48 -5.51 -3.95 4.54
N PHE A 49 -4.78 -3.24 3.67
CA PHE A 49 -4.75 -1.78 3.67
C PHE A 49 -6.15 -1.17 3.43
N TRP A 50 -6.93 -1.73 2.50
CA TRP A 50 -8.32 -1.35 2.29
C TRP A 50 -9.20 -1.58 3.52
N GLN A 51 -9.04 -2.72 4.20
CA GLN A 51 -9.77 -3.02 5.44
C GLN A 51 -9.44 -2.03 6.56
N ILE A 52 -8.16 -1.64 6.69
CA ILE A 52 -7.71 -0.62 7.66
C ILE A 52 -8.33 0.74 7.32
N ALA A 53 -8.30 1.13 6.04
CA ALA A 53 -8.84 2.40 5.57
C ALA A 53 -10.35 2.55 5.83
N ASN A 54 -11.09 1.44 5.75
CA ASN A 54 -12.55 1.44 5.94
C ASN A 54 -12.98 1.07 7.36
N SER A 55 -12.03 0.91 8.30
CA SER A 55 -12.32 0.47 9.66
C SER A 55 -13.08 -0.86 9.73
N GLN A 56 -12.75 -1.80 8.85
CA GLN A 56 -13.41 -3.11 8.75
C GLN A 56 -12.55 -4.27 9.26
N LEU A 57 -11.37 -3.95 9.80
CA LEU A 57 -10.48 -4.97 10.33
C LEU A 57 -10.96 -5.37 11.74
N LEU A 58 -11.36 -6.63 11.93
CA LEU A 58 -11.84 -7.14 13.23
C LEU A 58 -10.85 -6.92 14.40
N THR A 59 -9.57 -6.71 14.11
CA THR A 59 -8.50 -6.46 15.08
C THR A 59 -7.98 -5.01 15.05
N GLN A 60 -8.81 -4.07 14.59
CA GLN A 60 -8.45 -2.67 14.36
C GLN A 60 -7.95 -1.94 15.61
N ASP A 61 -8.54 -2.18 16.79
CA ASP A 61 -8.19 -1.49 18.03
C ASP A 61 -6.70 -1.62 18.38
N TYR A 62 -6.09 -2.75 18.03
CA TYR A 62 -4.68 -3.00 18.29
C TYR A 62 -3.77 -2.40 17.22
N LEU A 63 -4.19 -2.38 15.96
CA LEU A 63 -3.39 -1.73 14.92
C LEU A 63 -3.35 -0.21 15.14
N GLN A 64 -4.46 0.40 15.58
CA GLN A 64 -4.48 1.81 15.97
C GLN A 64 -3.50 2.11 17.11
N ARG A 65 -3.39 1.22 18.10
CA ARG A 65 -2.37 1.33 19.16
C ARG A 65 -0.94 1.26 18.63
N ILE A 66 -0.67 0.35 17.69
CA ILE A 66 0.65 0.22 17.06
C ILE A 66 0.97 1.45 16.19
N MET A 67 -0.01 1.97 15.47
CA MET A 67 0.15 3.18 14.66
C MET A 67 0.43 4.40 15.53
N ALA A 68 -0.16 4.49 16.71
CA ALA A 68 0.11 5.58 17.66
C ALA A 68 1.54 5.58 18.22
N ILE A 69 2.31 4.50 18.06
CA ILE A 69 3.71 4.44 18.50
C ILE A 69 4.55 5.36 17.58
N PRO A 70 5.32 6.31 18.14
CA PRO A 70 6.24 7.12 17.35
C PRO A 70 7.20 6.28 16.51
N SER A 71 7.52 6.73 15.28
CA SER A 71 8.35 5.99 14.31
C SER A 71 9.73 5.58 14.83
N HIS A 72 10.30 6.34 15.76
CA HIS A 72 11.60 6.03 16.37
C HIS A 72 11.49 5.04 17.55
N LEU A 73 10.27 4.77 18.03
CA LEU A 73 10.01 3.82 19.12
C LEU A 73 9.39 2.50 18.63
N CYS A 74 8.84 2.46 17.41
CA CYS A 74 8.38 1.21 16.83
C CYS A 74 9.59 0.40 16.31
N PRO A 75 9.88 -0.80 16.85
CA PRO A 75 11.09 -1.53 16.47
C PRO A 75 11.13 -1.93 14.99
N VAL A 76 9.97 -2.17 14.38
CA VAL A 76 9.86 -2.53 12.95
C VAL A 76 10.21 -1.33 12.08
N THR A 77 9.73 -0.13 12.41
CA THR A 77 10.05 1.09 11.65
C THR A 77 11.52 1.47 11.81
N VAL A 78 12.10 1.31 13.00
CA VAL A 78 13.55 1.45 13.22
C VAL A 78 14.33 0.47 12.33
N ALA A 79 13.91 -0.80 12.27
CA ALA A 79 14.55 -1.80 11.43
C ALA A 79 14.37 -1.51 9.92
N ILE A 80 13.28 -0.87 9.50
CA ILE A 80 13.04 -0.43 8.11
C ILE A 80 13.95 0.76 7.76
N ASN A 81 14.15 1.69 8.70
CA ASN A 81 14.97 2.88 8.49
C ASN A 81 16.42 2.55 8.13
N THR A 82 16.91 1.38 8.54
CA THR A 82 18.28 0.93 8.23
C THR A 82 18.55 0.76 6.73
N TRP A 83 17.53 0.54 5.91
CA TRP A 83 17.67 0.35 4.46
C TRP A 83 16.80 1.29 3.62
N LEU A 84 15.69 1.81 4.16
CA LEU A 84 14.82 2.75 3.45
C LEU A 84 15.21 4.22 3.64
N GLY A 85 15.89 4.55 4.75
CA GLY A 85 16.06 5.94 5.21
C GLY A 85 14.91 6.38 6.11
N ASP A 86 14.57 7.67 6.12
CA ASP A 86 13.62 8.27 7.09
C ASP A 86 12.15 7.84 6.88
N PHE A 87 11.77 6.68 7.44
CA PHE A 87 10.42 6.13 7.30
C PHE A 87 9.37 6.88 8.12
N HIS A 88 8.63 7.76 7.46
CA HIS A 88 7.48 8.46 8.05
C HIS A 88 6.29 7.52 8.27
N TRP A 89 6.30 6.83 9.40
CA TRP A 89 5.19 6.03 9.89
C TRP A 89 4.02 6.92 10.36
N PRO A 90 2.77 6.65 9.92
CA PRO A 90 1.61 7.43 10.34
C PRO A 90 1.25 7.16 11.81
N ARG A 91 0.90 8.21 12.55
CA ARG A 91 0.52 8.16 13.97
C ARG A 91 -0.94 7.80 14.18
N SER A 92 -1.75 7.82 13.13
CA SER A 92 -3.18 7.49 13.18
C SER A 92 -3.71 7.05 11.83
N THR A 93 -4.88 6.41 11.82
CA THR A 93 -5.58 6.04 10.58
C THR A 93 -6.00 7.29 9.80
N ALA A 94 -6.35 8.37 10.49
CA ALA A 94 -6.64 9.65 9.86
C ALA A 94 -5.42 10.23 9.12
N GLU A 95 -4.23 10.23 9.75
CA GLU A 95 -2.98 10.67 9.12
C GLU A 95 -2.59 9.77 7.94
N LEU A 96 -2.73 8.45 8.09
CA LEU A 96 -2.53 7.49 7.01
C LEU A 96 -3.40 7.83 5.79
N LEU A 97 -4.70 8.03 5.99
CA LEU A 97 -5.64 8.34 4.91
C LEU A 97 -5.37 9.72 4.30
N TYR A 98 -5.07 10.73 5.11
CA TYR A 98 -4.68 12.06 4.65
C TYR A 98 -3.45 11.98 3.73
N ASN A 99 -2.43 11.21 4.13
CA ASN A 99 -1.23 11.00 3.32
C ASN A 99 -1.55 10.29 2.00
N CYS A 100 -2.44 9.29 2.03
CA CYS A 100 -2.86 8.59 0.81
C CYS A 100 -3.63 9.49 -0.17
N CYS A 101 -4.49 10.38 0.34
CA CYS A 101 -5.24 11.32 -0.51
C CYS A 101 -4.33 12.34 -1.20
N ASN A 102 -3.28 12.78 -0.51
CA ASN A 102 -2.34 13.80 -0.99
C ASN A 102 -1.10 13.22 -1.69
N MET A 103 -1.05 11.90 -1.92
CA MET A 103 0.13 11.24 -2.43
C MET A 103 0.39 11.57 -3.91
N ASP A 104 1.61 12.02 -4.22
CA ASP A 104 2.09 12.20 -5.59
C ASP A 104 2.20 10.84 -6.32
N THR A 105 2.07 10.90 -7.65
CA THR A 105 2.19 9.78 -8.59
C THR A 105 3.64 9.41 -8.92
N GLY A 106 4.62 10.18 -8.41
CA GLY A 106 6.04 9.92 -8.57
C GLY A 106 6.47 8.54 -8.05
N LEU A 107 7.47 7.93 -8.71
CA LEU A 107 7.94 6.58 -8.40
C LEU A 107 8.35 6.42 -6.93
N VAL A 108 9.02 7.42 -6.36
CA VAL A 108 9.44 7.44 -4.95
C VAL A 108 8.22 7.25 -4.05
N PHE A 109 7.20 8.11 -4.15
CA PHE A 109 5.99 8.01 -3.33
C PHE A 109 5.26 6.67 -3.49
N ARG A 110 5.24 6.12 -4.70
CA ARG A 110 4.63 4.80 -4.94
C ARG A 110 5.41 3.67 -4.28
N ILE A 111 6.74 3.77 -4.18
CA ILE A 111 7.60 2.84 -3.44
C ILE A 111 7.35 2.98 -1.93
N TRP A 112 7.32 4.21 -1.43
CA TRP A 112 6.98 4.53 -0.04
C TRP A 112 5.67 3.89 0.39
N ASN A 113 4.63 4.06 -0.42
CA ASN A 113 3.33 3.47 -0.19
C ASN A 113 3.34 1.93 -0.26
N ALA A 114 4.17 1.33 -1.13
CA ALA A 114 4.35 -0.11 -1.15
C ALA A 114 4.99 -0.64 0.15
N VAL A 115 5.98 0.07 0.69
CA VAL A 115 6.58 -0.28 1.99
C VAL A 115 5.58 -0.08 3.12
N LEU A 116 4.83 1.02 3.13
CA LEU A 116 3.80 1.29 4.13
C LEU A 116 2.73 0.19 4.16
N ALA A 117 2.19 -0.17 2.99
CA ALA A 117 1.20 -1.24 2.86
C ALA A 117 1.75 -2.60 3.32
N ALA A 118 3.01 -2.92 2.98
CA ALA A 118 3.66 -4.12 3.47
C ALA A 118 3.84 -4.09 4.99
N THR A 119 4.25 -2.96 5.55
CA THR A 119 4.44 -2.80 7.00
C THR A 119 3.13 -3.01 7.75
N LEU A 120 2.03 -2.39 7.30
CA LEU A 120 0.70 -2.60 7.86
C LEU A 120 0.28 -4.08 7.80
N TYR A 121 0.49 -4.73 6.65
CA TYR A 121 0.19 -6.15 6.47
C TYR A 121 0.98 -7.05 7.42
N PHE A 122 2.30 -6.87 7.51
CA PHE A 122 3.16 -7.72 8.32
C PHE A 122 2.97 -7.49 9.82
N LEU A 123 2.69 -6.26 10.26
CA LEU A 123 2.31 -5.99 11.65
C LEU A 123 0.99 -6.69 12.01
N TRP A 124 -0.01 -6.58 11.13
CA TRP A 124 -1.28 -7.29 11.30
C TRP A 124 -1.10 -8.81 11.33
N LYS A 125 -0.35 -9.36 10.36
CA LYS A 125 -0.06 -10.80 10.26
C LYS A 125 0.66 -11.28 11.51
N ASN A 126 1.76 -10.62 11.89
CA ASN A 126 2.55 -10.98 13.06
C ASN A 126 1.72 -10.98 14.34
N ARG A 127 0.84 -9.98 14.53
CA ARG A 127 -0.06 -9.95 15.69
C ARG A 127 -0.98 -11.17 15.72
N ASN A 128 -1.57 -11.53 14.59
CA ASN A 128 -2.47 -12.69 14.55
C ASN A 128 -1.69 -13.99 14.82
N THR A 129 -0.50 -14.14 14.25
CA THR A 129 0.41 -15.26 14.56
C THR A 129 0.77 -15.29 16.05
N CYS A 130 1.13 -14.16 16.66
CA CYS A 130 1.42 -14.09 18.10
C CYS A 130 0.25 -14.56 18.98
N ILE A 131 -0.98 -14.32 18.56
CA ILE A 131 -2.17 -14.62 19.38
C ILE A 131 -2.66 -16.05 19.16
N TYR A 132 -2.70 -16.50 17.90
CA TYR A 132 -3.24 -17.82 17.56
C TYR A 132 -2.18 -18.92 17.63
N GLU A 133 -0.92 -18.59 17.38
CA GLU A 133 0.19 -19.56 17.32
C GLU A 133 1.22 -19.35 18.43
N LEU A 134 1.06 -18.33 19.29
CA LEU A 134 2.00 -17.99 20.37
C LEU A 134 3.44 -17.76 19.87
N CYS A 135 3.59 -17.41 18.60
CA CYS A 135 4.86 -17.18 17.94
C CYS A 135 4.93 -15.76 17.41
N CYS A 136 6.00 -15.04 17.75
CA CYS A 136 6.21 -13.66 17.32
C CYS A 136 7.49 -13.53 16.53
N ALA A 137 7.39 -12.95 15.34
CA ALA A 137 8.53 -12.58 14.53
C ALA A 137 9.27 -11.38 15.16
N THR A 138 10.60 -11.39 15.05
CA THR A 138 11.42 -10.28 15.51
C THR A 138 11.29 -9.09 14.55
N PRO A 139 11.51 -7.84 15.01
CA PRO A 139 11.45 -6.67 14.14
C PRO A 139 12.36 -6.76 12.91
N SER A 140 13.56 -7.31 13.08
CA SER A 140 14.53 -7.52 12.00
C SER A 140 14.03 -8.54 10.98
N SER A 141 13.40 -9.63 11.43
CA SER A 141 12.82 -10.63 10.52
C SER A 141 11.67 -10.06 9.69
N LEU A 142 10.77 -9.28 10.32
CA LEU A 142 9.69 -8.58 9.62
C LEU A 142 10.23 -7.54 8.63
N SER A 143 11.22 -6.73 9.03
CA SER A 143 11.87 -5.75 8.15
C SER A 143 12.50 -6.43 6.92
N LEU A 144 13.16 -7.58 7.11
CA LEU A 144 13.75 -8.36 6.03
C LEU A 144 12.69 -8.89 5.06
N GLU A 145 11.56 -9.42 5.57
CA GLU A 145 10.45 -9.90 4.73
C GLU A 145 9.79 -8.76 3.95
N ILE A 146 9.55 -7.62 4.60
CA ILE A 146 9.03 -6.39 3.97
C ILE A 146 9.96 -5.95 2.86
N ARG A 147 11.27 -5.85 3.12
CA ARG A 147 12.27 -5.43 2.12
C ARG A 147 12.25 -6.35 0.90
N LYS A 148 12.36 -7.67 1.12
CA LYS A 148 12.40 -8.66 0.03
C LYS A 148 11.15 -8.61 -0.83
N ILE A 149 9.96 -8.61 -0.22
CA ILE A 149 8.71 -8.68 -1.01
C ILE A 149 8.45 -7.39 -1.79
N VAL A 150 8.78 -6.23 -1.20
CA VAL A 150 8.62 -4.93 -1.87
C VAL A 150 9.64 -4.79 -3.01
N GLN A 151 10.91 -5.14 -2.77
CA GLN A 151 11.96 -5.16 -3.78
C GLN A 151 11.56 -6.05 -4.97
N LEU A 152 11.19 -7.30 -4.72
CA LEU A 152 10.73 -8.23 -5.76
C LEU A 152 9.54 -7.67 -6.54
N ARG A 153 8.55 -7.09 -5.83
CA ARG A 153 7.37 -6.52 -6.48
C ARG A 153 7.72 -5.35 -7.39
N ILE A 154 8.59 -4.44 -6.94
CA ILE A 154 9.03 -3.28 -7.75
C ILE A 154 9.79 -3.74 -8.99
N LEU A 155 10.77 -4.64 -8.83
CA LEU A 155 11.59 -5.13 -9.94
C LEU A 155 10.75 -5.90 -10.97
N SER A 156 9.71 -6.63 -10.52
CA SER A 156 8.79 -7.35 -11.42
C SER A 156 7.81 -6.46 -12.21
N LYS A 157 7.62 -5.20 -11.80
CA LYS A 157 6.61 -4.29 -12.40
C LYS A 157 7.18 -3.28 -13.40
N GLY A 158 8.50 -3.28 -13.60
CA GLY A 158 9.12 -2.48 -14.66
C GLY A 158 8.65 -2.89 -16.08
N PRO A 159 9.00 -2.10 -17.10
CA PRO A 159 9.87 -0.93 -17.05
C PRO A 159 9.17 0.33 -16.51
N PHE A 160 9.90 1.13 -15.74
CA PHE A 160 9.45 2.46 -15.29
C PHE A 160 9.87 3.52 -16.31
N LYS A 161 9.25 4.72 -16.24
CA LYS A 161 9.64 5.86 -17.07
C LYS A 161 11.15 6.07 -16.99
N ASP A 162 11.82 6.07 -18.14
CA ASP A 162 13.25 6.27 -18.20
C ASP A 162 13.60 7.74 -17.90
N CYS A 163 14.19 7.98 -16.73
CA CYS A 163 14.83 9.24 -16.39
C CYS A 163 15.96 8.98 -15.36
N LYS A 164 16.92 9.92 -15.28
CA LYS A 164 18.07 9.83 -14.36
C LYS A 164 17.65 9.52 -12.92
N ARG A 165 16.59 10.19 -12.43
CA ARG A 165 16.05 9.97 -11.09
C ARG A 165 15.51 8.55 -10.88
N ASN A 166 14.71 8.03 -11.81
CA ASN A 166 14.15 6.68 -11.69
C ASN A 166 15.24 5.62 -11.83
N LYS A 167 16.21 5.80 -12.73
CA LYS A 167 17.39 4.92 -12.84
C LYS A 167 18.16 4.82 -11.52
N TYR A 168 18.42 5.97 -10.89
CA TYR A 168 19.06 6.02 -9.57
C TYR A 168 18.24 5.28 -8.50
N VAL A 169 16.95 5.59 -8.38
CA VAL A 169 16.03 4.97 -7.41
C VAL A 169 15.97 3.45 -7.59
N ILE A 170 15.85 2.96 -8.83
CA ILE A 170 15.84 1.52 -9.11
C ILE A 170 17.20 0.88 -8.81
N ASN A 171 18.31 1.58 -9.05
CA ASN A 171 19.63 1.08 -8.67
C ASN A 171 19.78 0.96 -7.15
N VAL A 172 19.27 1.93 -6.38
CA VAL A 172 19.23 1.84 -4.91
C VAL A 172 18.41 0.62 -4.48
N ILE A 173 17.23 0.41 -5.06
CA ILE A 173 16.37 -0.74 -4.73
C ILE A 173 17.03 -2.07 -5.08
N LYS A 174 17.79 -2.17 -6.16
CA LYS A 174 18.54 -3.40 -6.50
C LYS A 174 19.60 -3.75 -5.45
N ASN A 175 20.13 -2.73 -4.78
CA ASN A 175 21.12 -2.89 -3.71
C ASN A 175 20.49 -2.88 -2.31
N TRP A 176 19.16 -2.87 -2.21
CA TRP A 176 18.49 -3.07 -0.94
C TRP A 176 18.92 -4.37 -0.34
#